data_AF-A0A9D9DMI0-F1
#
_entry.id   AF-A0A9D9DMI0-F1
#
_cell.length_a   1.000
_cell.length_b   1.000
_cell.length_c   1.000
_cell.angle_alpha   90.00
_cell.angle_beta   90.00
_cell.angle_gamma   90.00
#
_symmetry.space_group_name_H-M   'P 1'
#
loop_
_entity.id
_entity.type
_entity.pdbx_description
1 polymer ?
#
loop_
_entity_poly.entity_id
_entity_poly.type
_entity_poly.pdbx_seq_one_letter_code
_entity_poly.pdbx_strand_id
1 'polypeptide(L)'
;MVQNFNSVSEFTKNVSRGTFGISLITLTEPKMRKTNNPFYGRVHKASYMTNVALGYDYENSVNNRLDKKGLEADFQAEKPKGKSWCEYPYILQADKDASIKYLRCTMRANTKAKSVFILDGKIVTDAAIEAQIKGFIQTSSTSKKQAESGLDDAEQVVVRDYKLDGVIYLGQGEKSFNRVLGFADLSKLREFFK
;
A
#
# COMPACT_ATOMS: atom_id res chain seq x y z
N MET A 1 -11.10 15.38 -19.78
CA MET A 1 -11.58 16.11 -18.57
C MET A 1 -11.39 15.18 -17.40
N VAL A 2 -10.80 15.61 -16.28
CA VAL A 2 -10.49 14.68 -15.17
C VAL A 2 -11.78 14.22 -14.48
N GLN A 3 -12.07 12.93 -14.55
CA GLN A 3 -13.18 12.29 -13.85
C GLN A 3 -12.79 12.06 -12.38
N ASN A 4 -13.49 12.74 -11.47
CA ASN A 4 -13.30 12.60 -10.03
C ASN A 4 -14.35 11.67 -9.41
N PHE A 5 -13.89 10.65 -8.69
CA PHE A 5 -14.74 9.69 -7.98
C PHE A 5 -14.87 10.07 -6.50
N ASN A 6 -16.02 9.76 -5.89
CA ASN A 6 -16.31 10.11 -4.51
C ASN A 6 -15.76 9.08 -3.51
N SER A 7 -15.43 7.89 -3.97
CA SER A 7 -14.88 6.83 -3.13
C SER A 7 -13.84 5.97 -3.85
N VAL A 8 -13.04 5.25 -3.06
CA VAL A 8 -12.10 4.25 -3.59
C VAL A 8 -12.85 3.13 -4.33
N SER A 9 -14.01 2.69 -3.84
CA SER A 9 -14.83 1.66 -4.49
C SER A 9 -15.30 2.10 -5.88
N GLU A 10 -15.83 3.33 -5.99
CA GLU A 10 -16.22 3.91 -7.28
C GLU A 10 -15.03 4.00 -8.25
N PHE A 11 -13.87 4.47 -7.77
CA PHE A 11 -12.65 4.49 -8.57
C PHE A 11 -12.29 3.08 -9.08
N THR A 12 -12.28 2.07 -8.20
CA THR A 12 -11.90 0.70 -8.58
C THR A 12 -12.87 0.03 -9.55
N LYS A 13 -14.16 0.37 -9.49
CA LYS A 13 -15.17 -0.11 -10.46
C LYS A 13 -14.96 0.46 -11.87
N ASN A 14 -14.23 1.57 -11.96
CA ASN A 14 -13.98 2.27 -13.21
C ASN A 14 -12.56 2.05 -13.76
N VAL A 15 -11.78 1.14 -13.18
CA VAL A 15 -10.51 0.69 -13.75
C VAL A 15 -10.60 -0.78 -14.16
N SER A 16 -9.87 -1.14 -15.22
CA SER A 16 -9.82 -2.52 -15.70
C SER A 16 -9.12 -3.43 -14.69
N ARG A 17 -9.52 -4.70 -14.64
CA ARG A 17 -8.81 -5.72 -13.86
C ARG A 17 -7.39 -5.88 -14.36
N GLY A 18 -6.42 -6.04 -13.45
CA GLY A 18 -5.02 -6.18 -13.80
C GLY A 18 -4.39 -4.88 -14.33
N THR A 19 -4.87 -3.72 -13.89
CA THR A 19 -4.36 -2.43 -14.36
C THR A 19 -3.09 -1.98 -13.63
N PHE A 20 -2.31 -1.12 -14.28
CA PHE A 20 -1.05 -0.56 -13.78
C PHE A 20 -0.98 0.95 -14.05
N GLY A 21 0.10 1.60 -13.63
CA GLY A 21 0.24 3.05 -13.78
C GLY A 21 -0.54 3.85 -12.73
N ILE A 22 -0.96 3.20 -11.64
CA ILE A 22 -1.72 3.87 -10.57
C ILE A 22 -0.77 4.75 -9.76
N SER A 23 -1.16 6.01 -9.60
CA SER A 23 -0.59 6.92 -8.61
C SER A 23 -1.41 6.84 -7.32
N LEU A 24 -0.74 6.73 -6.18
CA LEU A 24 -1.36 6.45 -4.89
C LEU A 24 -0.70 7.31 -3.81
N ILE A 25 -1.49 8.03 -3.02
CA ILE A 25 -1.03 8.62 -1.75
C ILE A 25 -1.73 7.91 -0.60
N THR A 26 -0.96 7.39 0.35
CA THR A 26 -1.49 6.78 1.57
C THR A 26 -0.93 7.42 2.82
N LEU A 27 -1.72 7.39 3.89
CA LEU A 27 -1.36 7.70 5.25
C LEU A 27 -1.55 6.44 6.09
N THR A 28 -0.46 5.97 6.70
CA THR A 28 -0.47 4.72 7.47
C THR A 28 0.24 4.91 8.79
N GLU A 29 -0.27 4.27 9.84
CA GLU A 29 0.48 4.11 11.09
C GLU A 29 1.58 3.04 10.88
N PRO A 30 2.86 3.38 11.05
CA PRO A 30 3.94 2.40 10.91
C PRO A 30 3.96 1.43 12.09
N LYS A 31 4.39 0.19 11.83
CA LYS A 31 4.65 -0.77 12.91
C LYS A 31 5.92 -0.37 13.64
N MET A 32 5.77 0.04 14.89
CA MET A 32 6.88 0.47 15.75
C MET A 32 6.99 -0.42 16.99
N ARG A 33 8.22 -0.55 17.52
CA ARG A 33 8.47 -1.17 18.83
C ARG A 33 7.78 -0.33 19.92
N LYS A 34 7.15 -0.97 20.91
CA LYS A 34 6.40 -0.27 21.98
C LYS A 34 7.28 0.17 23.14
N THR A 35 8.20 -0.70 23.55
CA THR A 35 9.06 -0.50 24.71
C THR A 35 9.97 0.71 24.51
N ASN A 36 9.96 1.64 25.47
CA ASN A 36 10.78 2.86 25.48
C ASN A 36 10.68 3.71 24.21
N ASN A 37 9.53 3.70 23.53
CA ASN A 37 9.31 4.45 22.30
C ASN A 37 8.45 5.70 22.55
N PRO A 38 9.02 6.93 22.53
CA PRO A 38 8.27 8.16 22.75
C PRO A 38 7.34 8.54 21.58
N PHE A 39 7.46 7.87 20.44
CA PHE A 39 6.73 8.14 19.21
C PHE A 39 5.55 7.19 18.96
N TYR A 40 5.37 6.18 19.82
CA TYR A 40 4.34 5.15 19.64
C TYR A 40 2.93 5.77 19.61
N GLY A 41 2.14 5.46 18.58
CA GLY A 41 0.78 5.98 18.38
C GLY A 41 0.69 7.44 17.90
N ARG A 42 1.83 8.13 17.75
CA ARG A 42 1.89 9.56 17.36
C ARG A 42 2.38 9.78 15.93
N VAL A 43 3.03 8.77 15.36
CA VAL A 43 3.64 8.85 14.03
C VAL A 43 2.71 8.26 12.98
N HIS A 44 2.57 9.00 11.88
CA HIS A 44 2.02 8.50 10.64
C HIS A 44 3.09 8.57 9.55
N LYS A 45 2.99 7.69 8.55
CA LYS A 45 3.81 7.71 7.35
C LYS A 45 2.92 8.06 6.17
N ALA A 46 3.19 9.19 5.53
CA ALA A 46 2.62 9.52 4.23
C ALA A 46 3.52 8.95 3.14
N SER A 47 2.96 8.23 2.18
CA SER A 47 3.71 7.65 1.06
C SER A 47 3.05 8.00 -0.25
N TYR A 48 3.81 8.56 -1.18
CA TYR A 48 3.44 8.72 -2.57
C TYR A 48 4.10 7.63 -3.41
N MET A 49 3.28 6.87 -4.12
CA MET A 49 3.71 5.76 -4.97
C MET A 49 3.18 5.97 -6.39
N THR A 50 4.00 5.63 -7.38
CA THR A 50 3.62 5.66 -8.79
C THR A 50 3.82 4.31 -9.44
N ASN A 51 3.04 4.04 -10.47
CA ASN A 51 3.05 2.77 -11.17
C ASN A 51 2.78 1.58 -10.23
N VAL A 52 1.82 1.77 -9.32
CA VAL A 52 1.19 0.70 -8.56
C VAL A 52 0.24 -0.06 -9.49
N ALA A 53 0.05 -1.35 -9.23
CA ALA A 53 -0.93 -2.17 -9.93
C ALA A 53 -2.12 -2.52 -9.03
N LEU A 54 -3.31 -2.61 -9.64
CA LEU A 54 -4.56 -2.96 -8.98
C LEU A 54 -5.24 -4.13 -9.68
N GLY A 55 -5.94 -4.95 -8.88
CA GLY A 55 -6.76 -6.05 -9.38
C GLY A 55 -5.97 -7.20 -10.00
N TYR A 56 -4.70 -7.35 -9.61
CA TYR A 56 -3.90 -8.52 -9.95
C TYR A 56 -4.28 -9.70 -9.06
N ASP A 57 -4.30 -10.88 -9.67
CA ASP A 57 -4.37 -12.13 -8.92
C ASP A 57 -2.97 -12.47 -8.39
N TYR A 58 -2.86 -12.62 -7.06
CA TYR A 58 -1.58 -12.83 -6.38
C TYR A 58 -0.98 -14.20 -6.71
N GLU A 59 -1.79 -15.25 -6.69
CA GLU A 59 -1.36 -16.62 -6.97
C GLU A 59 -0.83 -16.73 -8.39
N ASN A 60 -1.63 -16.27 -9.36
CA ASN A 60 -1.21 -16.22 -10.76
C ASN A 60 0.05 -15.36 -10.95
N SER A 61 0.19 -14.27 -10.20
CA SER A 61 1.39 -13.42 -10.28
C SER A 61 2.64 -14.14 -9.79
N VAL A 62 2.55 -15.00 -8.77
CA VAL A 62 3.67 -15.79 -8.26
C VAL A 62 3.99 -16.93 -9.23
N ASN A 63 2.98 -17.69 -9.67
CA ASN A 63 3.13 -18.78 -10.65
C ASN A 63 3.74 -18.29 -11.96
N ASN A 64 3.33 -17.12 -12.46
CA ASN A 64 3.95 -16.51 -13.64
C ASN A 64 5.43 -16.12 -13.46
N ARG A 65 5.91 -15.91 -12.22
CA ARG A 65 7.34 -15.66 -11.95
C ARG A 65 8.12 -16.96 -11.85
N LEU A 66 7.53 -17.99 -11.24
CA LEU A 66 8.11 -19.34 -11.18
C LEU A 66 8.29 -19.93 -12.58
N ASP A 67 7.24 -19.88 -13.39
CA ASP A 67 7.25 -20.37 -14.79
C ASP A 67 8.34 -19.67 -15.63
N LYS A 68 8.48 -18.34 -15.50
CA LYS A 68 9.55 -17.57 -16.17
C LYS A 68 10.96 -17.97 -15.77
N LYS A 69 11.13 -18.59 -14.59
CA LYS A 69 12.41 -19.13 -14.12
C LYS A 69 12.59 -20.61 -14.47
N GLY A 70 11.62 -21.24 -15.13
CA GLY A 70 11.61 -22.68 -15.36
C GLY A 70 11.42 -23.50 -14.07
N LEU A 71 10.79 -22.91 -13.05
CA LEU A 71 10.42 -23.58 -11.80
C LEU A 71 8.99 -24.10 -11.88
N GLU A 72 8.62 -25.03 -11.01
CA GLU A 72 7.24 -25.53 -10.92
C GLU A 72 6.28 -24.41 -10.48
N ALA A 73 5.22 -24.20 -11.27
CA ALA A 73 4.24 -23.13 -11.08
C ALA A 73 2.99 -23.65 -10.33
N ASP A 74 3.21 -24.24 -9.15
CA ASP A 74 2.19 -24.87 -8.31
C ASP A 74 1.89 -24.10 -7.01
N PHE A 75 2.35 -22.85 -6.91
CA PHE A 75 2.16 -22.03 -5.73
C PHE A 75 0.66 -21.84 -5.45
N GLN A 76 0.25 -22.15 -4.22
CA GLN A 76 -1.11 -21.95 -3.74
C GLN A 76 -1.17 -20.83 -2.70
N ALA A 77 -1.92 -19.78 -3.01
CA ALA A 77 -2.12 -18.65 -2.13
C ALA A 77 -3.14 -18.99 -1.03
N GLU A 78 -2.76 -18.68 0.21
CA GLU A 78 -3.72 -18.70 1.31
C GLU A 78 -4.60 -17.44 1.30
N LYS A 79 -5.81 -17.58 1.86
CA LYS A 79 -6.67 -16.43 2.17
C LYS A 79 -5.86 -15.37 2.95
N PRO A 80 -5.99 -14.07 2.62
CA PRO A 80 -5.36 -13.01 3.39
C PRO A 80 -5.70 -13.10 4.89
N LYS A 81 -4.67 -13.20 5.74
CA LYS A 81 -4.87 -13.42 7.18
C LYS A 81 -5.75 -12.32 7.81
N GLY A 82 -6.87 -12.72 8.39
CA GLY A 82 -7.83 -11.85 9.08
C GLY A 82 -8.61 -10.91 8.16
N LYS A 83 -8.67 -11.19 6.85
CA LYS A 83 -9.40 -10.39 5.87
C LYS A 83 -10.08 -11.26 4.81
N SER A 84 -11.25 -10.82 4.35
CA SER A 84 -12.00 -11.47 3.26
C SER A 84 -12.25 -10.52 2.11
N TRP A 85 -12.49 -11.05 0.91
CA TRP A 85 -12.87 -10.22 -0.23
C TRP A 85 -14.25 -9.61 -0.03
N CYS A 86 -14.32 -8.28 -0.18
CA CYS A 86 -15.58 -7.53 -0.25
C CYS A 86 -15.88 -7.16 -1.71
N GLU A 87 -14.87 -6.73 -2.46
CA GLU A 87 -14.96 -6.46 -3.89
C GLU A 87 -13.72 -7.06 -4.57
N TYR A 88 -13.79 -8.32 -4.97
CA TYR A 88 -12.66 -8.99 -5.63
C TYR A 88 -12.39 -8.35 -7.00
N PRO A 89 -11.11 -8.12 -7.40
CA PRO A 89 -9.85 -8.34 -6.68
C PRO A 89 -9.25 -7.07 -6.05
N TYR A 90 -10.07 -6.08 -5.68
CA TYR A 90 -9.60 -4.76 -5.26
C TYR A 90 -9.71 -4.52 -3.76
N ILE A 91 -10.87 -4.82 -3.16
CA ILE A 91 -11.20 -4.41 -1.79
C ILE A 91 -11.39 -5.63 -0.90
N LEU A 92 -10.64 -5.64 0.19
CA LEU A 92 -10.77 -6.57 1.30
C LEU A 92 -11.51 -5.91 2.45
N GLN A 93 -12.12 -6.71 3.31
CA GLN A 93 -12.74 -6.32 4.57
C GLN A 93 -12.06 -7.07 5.71
N ALA A 94 -11.86 -6.44 6.87
CA ALA A 94 -11.37 -7.13 8.05
C ALA A 94 -12.42 -8.15 8.54
N ASP A 95 -11.96 -9.34 8.94
CA ASP A 95 -12.85 -10.41 9.44
C ASP A 95 -13.45 -10.05 10.81
N LYS A 96 -12.75 -9.24 11.61
CA LYS A 96 -13.17 -8.86 12.97
C LYS A 96 -14.01 -7.58 13.04
N ASP A 97 -14.00 -6.78 11.98
CA ASP A 97 -14.68 -5.48 11.95
C ASP A 97 -15.03 -5.13 10.50
N ALA A 98 -16.31 -5.27 10.16
CA ALA A 98 -16.81 -5.04 8.81
C ALA A 98 -16.70 -3.57 8.36
N SER A 99 -16.53 -2.63 9.28
CA SER A 99 -16.32 -1.22 8.95
C SER A 99 -14.93 -0.97 8.35
N ILE A 100 -13.94 -1.81 8.67
CA ILE A 100 -12.57 -1.66 8.21
C ILE A 100 -12.38 -2.37 6.87
N LYS A 101 -12.17 -1.59 5.83
CA LYS A 101 -11.87 -2.07 4.47
C LYS A 101 -10.45 -1.70 4.05
N TYR A 102 -9.90 -2.45 3.10
CA TYR A 102 -8.55 -2.27 2.57
C TYR A 102 -8.54 -2.31 1.05
N LEU A 103 -7.80 -1.40 0.43
CA LEU A 103 -7.41 -1.47 -0.97
C LEU A 103 -6.19 -2.37 -1.10
N ARG A 104 -6.30 -3.42 -1.89
CA ARG A 104 -5.17 -4.29 -2.25
C ARG A 104 -4.42 -3.72 -3.45
N CYS A 105 -3.13 -3.51 -3.25
CA CYS A 105 -2.20 -3.01 -4.24
C CYS A 105 -1.06 -4.01 -4.47
N THR A 106 -0.69 -4.21 -5.73
CA THR A 106 0.52 -4.97 -6.08
C THR A 106 1.62 -4.00 -6.45
N MET A 107 2.76 -4.10 -5.77
CA MET A 107 3.95 -3.31 -6.07
C MET A 107 4.72 -4.01 -7.20
N ARG A 108 5.00 -3.26 -8.25
CA ARG A 108 5.83 -3.71 -9.37
C ARG A 108 7.30 -3.41 -9.09
N ALA A 109 8.20 -4.11 -9.79
CA ALA A 109 9.63 -3.85 -9.71
C ALA A 109 10.00 -2.38 -10.00
N ASN A 110 9.22 -1.72 -10.87
CA ASN A 110 9.39 -0.31 -11.22
C ASN A 110 8.37 0.63 -10.53
N THR A 111 7.74 0.19 -9.42
CA THR A 111 6.98 1.09 -8.56
C THR A 111 7.95 2.02 -7.84
N LYS A 112 7.80 3.33 -8.02
CA LYS A 112 8.61 4.33 -7.29
C LYS A 112 7.83 4.80 -6.07
N ALA A 113 8.52 4.94 -4.94
CA ALA A 113 7.92 5.41 -3.69
C ALA A 113 8.75 6.54 -3.07
N LYS A 114 8.08 7.61 -2.67
CA LYS A 114 8.59 8.65 -1.77
C LYS A 114 7.77 8.63 -0.50
N SER A 115 8.37 8.91 0.65
CA SER A 115 7.60 8.96 1.90
C SER A 115 8.18 9.96 2.90
N VAL A 116 7.30 10.48 3.75
CA VAL A 116 7.65 11.32 4.90
C VAL A 116 6.94 10.83 6.15
N PHE A 117 7.53 11.15 7.30
CA PHE A 117 6.86 10.96 8.58
C PHE A 117 6.09 12.21 8.97
N ILE A 118 5.00 11.98 9.68
CA ILE A 118 4.16 13.00 10.28
C ILE A 118 4.11 12.67 11.76
N LEU A 119 4.51 13.60 12.61
CA LEU A 119 4.48 13.48 14.06
C LEU A 119 3.49 14.51 14.61
N ASP A 120 2.46 14.04 15.32
CA ASP A 120 1.41 14.90 15.90
C ASP A 120 0.78 15.86 14.87
N GLY A 121 0.55 15.36 13.65
CA GLY A 121 -0.06 16.12 12.55
C GLY A 121 0.88 17.02 11.75
N LYS A 122 2.17 17.11 12.13
CA LYS A 122 3.16 17.94 11.42
C LYS A 122 4.14 17.09 10.62
N ILE A 123 4.47 17.53 9.41
CA ILE A 123 5.51 16.87 8.59
C ILE A 123 6.85 16.99 9.31
N VAL A 124 7.54 15.86 9.47
CA VAL A 124 8.89 15.81 10.04
C VAL A 124 9.88 16.27 8.98
N THR A 125 10.51 17.42 9.20
CA THR A 125 11.57 17.98 8.34
C THR A 125 12.97 17.87 8.97
N ASP A 126 13.02 17.61 10.28
CA ASP A 126 14.28 17.46 11.03
C ASP A 126 14.84 16.04 10.86
N ALA A 127 16.07 15.95 10.35
CA ALA A 127 16.73 14.68 10.06
C ALA A 127 17.07 13.86 11.31
N ALA A 128 17.34 14.52 12.46
CA ALA A 128 17.63 13.83 13.71
C ALA A 128 16.36 13.19 14.29
N ILE A 129 15.22 13.90 14.25
CA ILE A 129 13.92 13.35 14.63
C ILE A 129 13.54 12.19 13.71
N GLU A 130 13.71 12.36 12.40
CA GLU A 130 13.44 11.30 11.43
C GLU A 130 14.29 10.03 11.72
N ALA A 131 15.57 10.20 12.02
CA ALA A 131 16.46 9.08 12.35
C ALA A 131 16.01 8.34 13.63
N GLN A 132 15.60 9.09 14.67
CA GLN A 132 15.07 8.49 15.90
C GLN A 132 13.79 7.69 15.63
N ILE A 133 12.84 8.25 14.86
CA ILE A 133 11.60 7.54 14.47
C ILE A 133 11.96 6.24 13.74
N LYS A 134 12.88 6.28 12.77
CA LYS A 134 13.33 5.11 12.01
C LYS A 134 13.92 4.03 12.91
N GLY A 135 14.64 4.40 13.97
CA GLY A 135 15.20 3.46 14.94
C GLY A 135 14.16 2.57 15.66
N PHE A 136 12.91 3.04 15.75
CA PHE A 136 11.80 2.28 16.35
C PHE A 136 10.95 1.50 15.34
N ILE A 137 11.13 1.73 14.04
CA ILE A 137 10.36 1.02 13.00
C ILE A 137 10.84 -0.41 12.88
N GLN A 138 9.89 -1.35 12.80
CA GLN A 138 10.21 -2.75 12.55
C GLN A 138 10.67 -2.97 11.11
N THR A 139 11.75 -3.73 10.93
CA THR A 139 12.18 -4.18 9.61
C THR A 139 11.11 -5.09 9.00
N SER A 140 10.76 -4.86 7.75
CA SER A 140 9.88 -5.76 7.00
C SER A 140 10.65 -7.01 6.58
N SER A 141 10.04 -8.18 6.71
CA SER A 141 10.55 -9.42 6.11
C SER A 141 9.86 -9.69 4.78
N THR A 142 10.54 -10.45 3.92
CA THR A 142 9.98 -11.03 2.71
C THR A 142 9.10 -12.26 3.01
N SER A 143 8.43 -12.78 1.99
CA SER A 143 7.57 -13.97 2.08
C SER A 143 8.43 -15.23 2.13
N LYS A 144 8.30 -15.97 3.24
CA LYS A 144 8.93 -17.29 3.38
C LYS A 144 8.41 -18.28 2.34
N LYS A 145 7.09 -18.30 2.11
CA LYS A 145 6.45 -19.24 1.18
C LYS A 145 6.93 -19.06 -0.27
N GLN A 146 7.15 -17.82 -0.71
CA GLN A 146 7.69 -17.57 -2.05
C GLN A 146 9.17 -17.98 -2.15
N ALA A 147 9.94 -17.78 -1.07
CA ALA A 147 11.33 -18.25 -1.00
C ALA A 147 11.43 -19.78 -1.00
N GLU A 148 10.53 -20.47 -0.29
CA GLU A 148 10.41 -21.93 -0.30
C GLU A 148 10.04 -22.48 -1.68
N SER A 149 9.30 -21.71 -2.49
CA SER A 149 9.04 -21.99 -3.92
C SER A 149 10.19 -21.59 -4.86
N GLY A 150 11.31 -21.04 -4.35
CA GLY A 150 12.50 -20.73 -5.16
C GLY A 150 12.59 -19.29 -5.71
N LEU A 151 11.76 -18.36 -5.24
CA LEU A 151 11.89 -16.93 -5.58
C LEU A 151 12.79 -16.19 -4.58
N ASP A 152 13.79 -15.49 -5.11
CA ASP A 152 14.64 -14.61 -4.31
C ASP A 152 13.88 -13.35 -3.88
N ASP A 153 14.36 -12.67 -2.84
CA ASP A 153 13.71 -11.49 -2.25
C ASP A 153 13.34 -10.40 -3.28
N ALA A 154 14.23 -10.15 -4.26
CA ALA A 154 14.02 -9.17 -5.33
C ALA A 154 12.93 -9.59 -6.34
N GLU A 155 12.64 -10.89 -6.42
CA GLU A 155 11.73 -11.50 -7.37
C GLU A 155 10.37 -11.80 -6.74
N GLN A 156 10.17 -11.52 -5.46
CA GLN A 156 8.90 -11.79 -4.81
C GLN A 156 7.80 -10.83 -5.25
N VAL A 157 6.59 -11.36 -5.42
CA VAL A 157 5.40 -10.54 -5.63
C VAL A 157 5.07 -9.84 -4.32
N VAL A 158 5.17 -8.52 -4.32
CA VAL A 158 4.88 -7.69 -3.14
C VAL A 158 3.47 -7.15 -3.22
N VAL A 159 2.61 -7.61 -2.31
CA VAL A 159 1.25 -7.10 -2.15
C VAL A 159 1.18 -6.26 -0.86
N ARG A 160 0.45 -5.14 -0.93
CA ARG A 160 0.20 -4.24 0.20
C ARG A 160 -1.29 -3.95 0.28
N ASP A 161 -1.85 -4.14 1.47
CA ASP A 161 -3.24 -3.81 1.76
C ASP A 161 -3.29 -2.52 2.58
N TYR A 162 -3.81 -1.44 2.01
CA TYR A 162 -3.93 -0.14 2.67
C TYR A 162 -5.36 0.06 3.16
N LYS A 163 -5.55 0.46 4.43
CA LYS A 163 -6.88 0.83 4.94
C LYS A 163 -7.49 1.91 4.04
N LEU A 164 -8.77 1.78 3.68
CA LEU A 164 -9.44 2.76 2.82
C LEU A 164 -9.40 4.16 3.44
N ASP A 165 -9.48 4.28 4.76
CA ASP A 165 -9.37 5.55 5.51
C ASP A 165 -7.99 6.20 5.41
N GLY A 166 -6.96 5.40 5.13
CA GLY A 166 -5.60 5.87 4.87
C GLY A 166 -5.35 6.22 3.40
N VAL A 167 -6.24 5.89 2.45
CA VAL A 167 -6.06 6.25 1.04
C VAL A 167 -6.49 7.70 0.82
N ILE A 168 -5.53 8.56 0.48
CA ILE A 168 -5.75 10.01 0.26
C ILE A 168 -6.00 10.29 -1.22
N TYR A 169 -5.24 9.63 -2.10
CA TYR A 169 -5.29 9.88 -3.52
C TYR A 169 -5.16 8.58 -4.30
N LEU A 170 -5.95 8.46 -5.36
CA LEU A 170 -5.74 7.52 -6.45
C LEU A 170 -5.79 8.27 -7.77
N GLY A 171 -4.92 7.91 -8.71
CA GLY A 171 -4.89 8.51 -10.04
C GLY A 171 -4.50 7.51 -11.12
N GLN A 172 -5.16 7.60 -12.27
CA GLN A 172 -4.82 6.87 -13.48
C GLN A 172 -5.31 7.62 -14.72
N GLY A 173 -4.38 8.18 -15.50
CA GLY A 173 -4.76 9.02 -16.65
C GLY A 173 -5.71 10.14 -16.22
N GLU A 174 -6.90 10.19 -16.82
CA GLU A 174 -7.94 11.17 -16.49
C GLU A 174 -8.83 10.77 -15.30
N LYS A 175 -8.60 9.63 -14.64
CA LYS A 175 -9.39 9.16 -13.50
C LYS A 175 -8.70 9.52 -12.19
N SER A 176 -9.42 10.09 -11.23
CA SER A 176 -8.88 10.27 -9.88
C SER A 176 -9.89 10.17 -8.75
N PHE A 177 -9.40 9.78 -7.58
CA PHE A 177 -10.08 9.93 -6.29
C PHE A 177 -9.18 10.80 -5.40
N ASN A 178 -9.78 11.77 -4.69
CA ASN A 178 -9.08 12.63 -3.76
C ASN A 178 -9.91 12.74 -2.47
N ARG A 179 -9.31 12.42 -1.32
CA ARG A 179 -9.90 12.67 -0.02
C ARG A 179 -9.41 14.02 0.51
N VAL A 180 -10.36 14.87 0.91
CA VAL A 180 -10.05 16.06 1.70
C VAL A 180 -9.75 15.63 3.13
N LEU A 181 -8.60 16.02 3.66
CA LEU A 181 -8.22 15.77 5.05
C LEU A 181 -8.30 17.07 5.85
N GLY A 182 -8.82 16.99 7.08
CA GLY A 182 -9.00 18.14 7.96
C GLY A 182 -7.73 18.73 8.58
N PHE A 183 -6.55 18.23 8.22
CA PHE A 183 -5.26 18.73 8.74
C PHE A 183 -4.56 19.59 7.69
N ALA A 184 -4.18 20.81 8.08
CA ALA A 184 -3.64 21.84 7.19
C ALA A 184 -2.34 21.46 6.46
N ASP A 185 -1.53 20.52 7.00
CA ASP A 185 -0.33 20.04 6.32
C ASP A 185 -0.58 18.78 5.49
N LEU A 186 -1.65 18.02 5.76
CA LEU A 186 -2.00 16.85 4.95
C LEU A 186 -2.58 17.25 3.59
N SER A 187 -3.24 18.41 3.51
CA SER A 187 -3.69 18.98 2.24
C SER A 187 -2.52 19.33 1.32
N LYS A 188 -1.34 19.64 1.89
CA LYS A 188 -0.11 19.97 1.15
C LYS A 188 0.66 18.74 0.68
N LEU A 189 0.30 17.51 1.10
CA LEU A 189 1.07 16.31 0.74
C LEU A 189 1.21 16.13 -0.77
N ARG A 190 0.18 16.47 -1.55
CA ARG A 190 0.25 16.35 -3.01
C ARG A 190 1.24 17.34 -3.62
N GLU A 191 1.35 18.55 -3.08
CA GLU A 191 2.35 19.54 -3.50
C GLU A 191 3.74 19.17 -3.01
N PHE A 192 3.84 18.69 -1.77
CA PHE A 192 5.08 18.22 -1.18
C PHE A 192 5.76 17.11 -2.01
N PHE A 193 4.96 16.22 -2.63
CA PHE A 193 5.49 15.12 -3.43
C PHE A 193 5.73 15.43 -4.91
N LYS A 194 5.18 16.54 -5.43
CA LYS A 194 5.47 17.04 -6.79
C LYS A 194 6.94 17.45 -6.87
#